data_AF-F7NLL7-F1
#
_entry.id   AF-F7NLL7-F1
#
_cell.length_a   1.000
_cell.length_b   1.000
_cell.length_c   1.000
_cell.angle_alpha   90.00
_cell.angle_beta   90.00
_cell.angle_gamma   90.00
#
_symmetry.space_group_name_H-M   'P 1'
#
loop_
_entity.id
_entity.type
_entity.pdbx_description
1 polymer ?
#
loop_
_entity_poly.entity_id
_entity_poly.type
_entity_poly.pdbx_seq_one_letter_code
_entity_poly.pdbx_strand_id
1 'polypeptide(L)' 'MRRIDGIHTDEPTRRYRTLTHLLQREMDVAINRKKIRRLMRDMAIYTI' A
#
# COMPACT_ATOMS: atom_id res chain seq x y z
N MET A 1 9.60 -1.02 3.17
CA MET A 1 9.26 0.42 3.08
C MET A 1 9.28 0.89 1.62
N ARG A 2 10.37 0.69 0.84
CA ARG A 2 10.50 1.17 -0.56
C ARG A 2 9.43 0.73 -1.59
N ARG A 3 8.77 -0.43 -1.42
CA ARG A 3 7.78 -0.92 -2.41
C ARG A 3 6.45 -0.16 -2.38
N ILE A 4 5.98 0.24 -1.19
CA ILE A 4 4.72 1.00 -1.09
C ILE A 4 4.93 2.38 -1.71
N ASP A 5 6.08 3.00 -1.47
CA ASP A 5 6.51 4.22 -2.16
C ASP A 5 6.58 4.05 -3.68
N GLY A 6 7.20 2.97 -4.17
CA GLY A 6 7.27 2.70 -5.62
C GLY A 6 5.89 2.60 -6.26
N ILE A 7 5.04 1.71 -5.73
CA ILE A 7 3.68 1.51 -6.27
C ILE A 7 2.85 2.80 -6.18
N HIS A 8 3.06 3.62 -5.15
CA HIS A 8 2.35 4.89 -5.00
C HIS A 8 2.89 5.99 -5.91
N THR A 9 4.21 6.01 -6.17
CA THR A 9 4.83 6.94 -7.11
C THR A 9 4.35 6.63 -8.53
N ASP A 10 4.28 5.35 -8.89
CA ASP A 10 3.79 4.89 -10.18
C ASP A 10 2.28 5.15 -10.34
N GLU A 11 1.50 4.94 -9.27
CA GLU A 11 0.05 5.11 -9.29
C GLU A 11 -0.51 5.72 -7.99
N PRO A 12 -0.55 7.07 -7.87
CA PRO A 12 -0.90 7.76 -6.63
C PRO A 12 -2.39 7.67 -6.25
N THR A 13 -3.28 7.25 -7.15
CA THR A 13 -4.71 7.12 -6.87
C THR A 13 -5.09 5.78 -6.23
N ARG A 14 -4.14 4.83 -6.11
CA ARG A 14 -4.45 3.51 -5.57
C ARG A 14 -4.76 3.55 -4.08
N ARG A 15 -5.98 3.15 -3.75
CA ARG A 15 -6.42 2.95 -2.36
C ARG A 15 -5.65 1.82 -1.68
N TYR A 16 -5.54 1.90 -0.35
CA TYR A 16 -4.87 0.89 0.48
C TYR A 16 -5.38 -0.55 0.27
N ARG A 17 -6.64 -0.73 -0.16
CA ARG A 17 -7.23 -2.05 -0.45
C ARG A 17 -6.55 -2.71 -1.65
N THR A 18 -6.40 -1.95 -2.74
CA THR A 18 -5.76 -2.41 -3.98
C THR A 18 -4.29 -2.70 -3.75
N LEU A 19 -3.59 -1.80 -3.03
CA LEU A 19 -2.22 -2.01 -2.59
C LEU A 19 -2.05 -3.29 -1.77
N THR A 20 -2.96 -3.54 -0.82
CA THR A 20 -2.88 -4.76 -0.01
C THR A 20 -3.04 -6.03 -0.85
N HIS A 21 -4.01 -6.05 -1.78
CA HIS A 21 -4.19 -7.22 -2.65
C HIS A 21 -3.00 -7.44 -3.60
N LEU A 22 -2.43 -6.37 -4.15
CA LEU A 22 -1.25 -6.47 -5.00
C LEU A 22 -0.05 -7.05 -4.24
N LEU A 23 0.21 -6.51 -3.04
CA LEU A 23 1.32 -6.97 -2.21
C LEU A 23 1.11 -8.42 -1.72
N GLN A 24 -0.13 -8.79 -1.38
CA GLN A 24 -0.46 -10.18 -1.04
C GLN A 24 -0.18 -11.13 -2.21
N ARG A 25 -0.56 -10.74 -3.43
CA ARG A 25 -0.36 -11.57 -4.64
C ARG A 25 1.11 -11.68 -5.03
N GLU A 26 1.88 -10.61 -4.91
CA GLU A 26 3.29 -10.60 -5.31
C GLU A 26 4.22 -11.27 -4.29
N MET A 27 3.91 -11.15 -3.01
CA MET A 27 4.76 -11.67 -1.94
C MET A 27 4.29 -13.01 -1.40
N ASP A 28 3.13 -13.49 -1.83
CA ASP A 28 2.47 -14.71 -1.34
C ASP A 28 2.36 -14.75 0.21
N VAL A 29 2.11 -13.58 0.81
CA VAL A 29 2.01 -13.43 2.27
C VAL A 29 0.72 -12.72 2.67
N ALA A 30 0.14 -13.16 3.78
CA ALA A 30 -1.03 -12.54 4.36
C ALA A 30 -0.66 -11.18 5.00
N ILE A 31 -0.95 -10.09 4.28
CA ILE A 31 -0.69 -8.72 4.75
C ILE A 31 -1.91 -8.13 5.44
N ASN A 32 -1.71 -7.54 6.63
CA ASN A 32 -2.75 -6.84 7.35
C ASN A 32 -3.09 -5.48 6.69
N ARG A 33 -4.32 -5.35 6.21
CA ARG A 33 -4.88 -4.11 5.62
C ARG A 33 -4.75 -2.88 6.52
N LYS A 34 -4.92 -3.02 7.84
CA LYS A 34 -4.77 -1.91 8.80
C LYS A 34 -3.32 -1.43 8.86
N LYS A 35 -2.35 -2.34 8.74
CA LYS A 35 -0.92 -2.01 8.75
C LYS A 35 -0.54 -1.20 7.51
N ILE A 36 -1.01 -1.61 6.33
CA ILE A 36 -0.80 -0.84 5.08
C ILE A 36 -1.40 0.56 5.20
N ARG A 37 -2.63 0.70 5.72
CA ARG A 37 -3.25 2.02 5.91
C ARG A 37 -2.45 2.90 6.88
N ARG A 38 -1.94 2.35 7.98
CA ARG A 38 -1.10 3.11 8.93
C ARG A 38 0.21 3.55 8.28
N LEU A 39 0.89 2.65 7.59
CA LEU A 39 2.10 2.96 6.84
C LEU A 39 1.85 4.07 5.80
N MET A 40 0.74 4.02 5.06
CA MET A 40 0.37 5.09 4.12
C MET A 40 0.15 6.43 4.83
N ARG A 41 -0.49 6.43 6.01
CA ARG A 41 -0.64 7.65 6.84
C ARG A 41 0.70 8.19 7.32
N ASP A 42 1.59 7.31 7.78
CA ASP A 42 2.93 7.69 8.26
C ASP A 42 3.76 8.29 7.11
N MET A 43 3.53 7.84 5.87
CA MET A 43 4.11 8.40 4.64
C MET A 43 3.37 9.65 4.12
N ALA A 44 2.40 10.20 4.86
CA ALA A 44 1.55 11.33 4.46
C ALA A 44 0.77 11.11 3.13
N ILE A 45 0.57 9.85 2.74
CA ILE A 45 -0.19 9.46 1.56
C ILE A 45 -1.68 9.41 1.92
N TYR A 46 -2.40 10.50 1.63
CA TYR A 46 -3.85 10.56 1.79
C TYR A 46 -4.54 10.11 0.51
N THR A 47 -4.91 8.83 0.45
CA THR A 47 -5.87 8.39 -0.57
C THR A 47 -7.26 8.90 -0.19
N ILE A 48 -7.83 9.75 -1.05
CA ILE A 48 -9.23 10.18 -1.04
C ILE A 48 -10.18 8.99 -1.26
#